data_AF-A0A2E4Y6X6-F1
#
_entry.id   AF-A0A2E4Y6X6-F1
#
_cell.length_a   1.000
_cell.length_b   1.000
_cell.length_c   1.000
_cell.angle_alpha   90.00
_cell.angle_beta   90.00
_cell.angle_gamma   90.00
#
_symmetry.space_group_name_H-M   'P 1'
#
loop_
_entity.id
_entity.type
_entity.pdbx_description
1 polymer ?
#
loop_
_entity_poly.entity_id
_entity_poly.type
_entity_poly.pdbx_seq_one_letter_code
_entity_poly.pdbx_strand_id
1 'polypeptide(L)'
;MEKVTISLLNILIILLISSCSSSYKQPETFSSKMNRFNPHTEKVNLIPSPPPLPQGLMFSRRPASIENKPKNKKKLKPSRHLYFLTLFEQYQKIKAYSSATLPKINTCPHFHTPLLKEGFKYSQSKSKKKLNYAFLNKKHFEDLNFLSTSPELYLPMTEKSKKPKVIDIIKTQDKEIWPLTIQKALSYHAFKTFREIEQLCQVGKSTNYYNFQNLLTTIQKSKNEFKPSRKNLAILLKTTIFSNMALISSLRKKELSRTPASLKKDTKLKKQILSRMKAPWAQDYFNFVKRR
;
A
#
# COMPACT_ATOMS: atom_id res chain seq x y z
N MET A 1 -23.23 8.77 64.15
CA MET A 1 -22.09 8.92 63.23
C MET A 1 -21.81 7.66 62.39
N GLU A 2 -22.10 6.45 62.87
CA GLU A 2 -21.93 5.19 62.10
C GLU A 2 -22.73 5.09 60.78
N LYS A 3 -23.94 5.66 60.70
CA LYS A 3 -24.74 5.59 59.47
C LYS A 3 -24.14 6.39 58.31
N VAL A 4 -23.32 7.41 58.60
CA VAL A 4 -22.71 8.28 57.59
C VAL A 4 -21.46 7.63 57.00
N THR A 5 -20.69 6.89 57.80
CA THR A 5 -19.47 6.20 57.34
C THR A 5 -19.81 5.02 56.42
N ILE A 6 -20.90 4.29 56.69
CA ILE A 6 -21.39 3.21 55.81
C ILE A 6 -21.83 3.76 54.44
N SER A 7 -22.47 4.93 54.42
CA SER A 7 -22.90 5.58 53.17
C SER A 7 -21.72 6.03 52.31
N LEU A 8 -20.65 6.56 52.92
CA LEU A 8 -19.45 7.00 52.20
C LEU A 8 -18.64 5.82 51.64
N LEU A 9 -18.55 4.70 52.37
CA LEU A 9 -17.88 3.48 51.91
C LEU A 9 -18.56 2.91 50.65
N ASN A 10 -19.90 2.89 50.63
CA ASN A 10 -20.67 2.40 49.49
C ASN A 10 -20.51 3.30 48.26
N ILE A 11 -20.41 4.61 48.42
CA ILE A 11 -20.18 5.56 47.31
C ILE A 11 -18.76 5.38 46.72
N LEU A 12 -17.75 5.14 47.56
CA LEU A 12 -16.38 4.91 47.12
C LEU A 12 -16.25 3.61 46.29
N ILE A 13 -16.96 2.55 46.68
CA ILE A 13 -16.98 1.27 45.95
C ILE A 13 -17.62 1.45 44.56
N ILE A 14 -18.71 2.21 44.45
CA ILE A 14 -19.39 2.46 43.17
C ILE A 14 -18.50 3.28 42.20
N LEU A 15 -17.76 4.27 42.72
CA LEU A 15 -16.82 5.08 41.93
C LEU A 15 -15.62 4.25 41.43
N LEU A 16 -15.12 3.30 42.23
CA LEU A 16 -14.03 2.41 41.82
C LEU A 16 -14.44 1.42 40.73
N ILE A 17 -15.68 0.90 40.75
CA ILE A 17 -16.17 -0.03 39.71
C ILE A 17 -16.41 0.70 38.37
N SER A 18 -16.88 1.95 38.40
CA SER A 18 -17.13 2.74 37.18
C SER A 18 -15.85 3.20 36.45
N SER A 19 -14.70 3.20 37.14
CA SER A 19 -13.43 3.67 36.62
C SER A 19 -12.73 2.65 35.70
N CYS A 20 -13.03 1.36 35.84
CA CYS A 20 -12.48 0.29 34.97
C CYS A 20 -13.34 -0.03 33.74
N SER A 21 -14.59 0.45 33.68
CA SER A 21 -15.53 0.14 32.58
C SER A 21 -15.45 1.08 31.37
N SER A 22 -14.82 2.25 31.50
CA SER A 22 -14.83 3.28 30.44
C SER A 22 -13.92 2.96 29.22
N SER A 23 -13.00 1.99 29.35
CA SER A 23 -12.11 1.56 28.25
C SER A 23 -12.39 0.15 27.73
N TYR A 24 -13.36 -0.56 28.29
CA TYR A 24 -13.73 -1.89 27.80
C TYR A 24 -14.76 -1.77 26.66
N LYS A 25 -14.28 -1.71 25.41
CA LYS A 25 -15.17 -1.86 24.24
C LYS A 25 -15.84 -3.22 24.33
N GLN A 26 -17.17 -3.24 24.40
CA GLN A 26 -17.94 -4.50 24.38
C GLN A 26 -17.48 -5.39 23.22
N PRO A 27 -17.30 -6.69 23.45
CA PRO A 27 -17.02 -7.62 22.37
C PRO A 27 -18.17 -7.61 21.37
N GLU A 28 -17.85 -7.47 20.08
CA GLU A 28 -18.87 -7.47 19.02
C GLU A 28 -19.72 -8.75 19.08
N THR A 29 -21.04 -8.58 19.00
CA THR A 29 -21.99 -9.70 19.00
C THR A 29 -21.76 -10.61 17.79
N PHE A 30 -22.13 -11.89 17.93
CA PHE A 30 -22.08 -12.84 16.82
C PHE A 30 -22.88 -12.33 15.61
N SER A 31 -24.06 -11.74 15.85
CA SER A 31 -24.88 -11.10 14.81
C SER A 31 -24.12 -9.97 14.10
N SER A 32 -23.44 -9.07 14.83
CA SER A 32 -22.62 -8.02 14.22
C SER A 32 -21.44 -8.58 13.40
N LYS A 33 -20.84 -9.70 13.82
CA LYS A 33 -19.79 -10.37 13.05
C LYS A 33 -20.36 -11.05 11.81
N MET A 34 -21.50 -11.71 11.91
CA MET A 34 -22.16 -12.40 10.81
C MET A 34 -22.71 -11.42 9.76
N ASN A 35 -23.25 -10.27 10.19
CA ASN A 35 -23.70 -9.21 9.28
C ASN A 35 -22.56 -8.58 8.47
N ARG A 36 -21.31 -8.71 8.94
CA ARG A 36 -20.11 -8.28 8.21
C ARG A 36 -19.45 -9.44 7.45
N PHE A 37 -19.81 -10.68 7.75
CA PHE A 37 -19.29 -11.84 7.06
C PHE A 37 -19.93 -11.91 5.67
N ASN A 38 -19.13 -11.60 4.65
CA ASN A 38 -19.52 -11.84 3.27
C ASN A 38 -18.87 -13.17 2.84
N PRO A 39 -19.65 -14.21 2.47
CA PRO A 39 -19.08 -15.44 1.93
C PRO A 39 -18.16 -15.09 0.76
N HIS A 40 -17.13 -15.91 0.53
CA HIS A 40 -15.96 -15.63 -0.33
C HIS A 40 -16.23 -15.38 -1.83
N THR A 41 -17.45 -15.01 -2.23
CA THR A 41 -17.82 -14.67 -3.59
C THR A 41 -17.46 -13.21 -3.93
N GLU A 42 -16.43 -13.08 -4.79
CA GLU A 42 -16.32 -12.03 -5.82
C GLU A 42 -15.84 -10.61 -5.48
N LYS A 43 -14.92 -10.40 -4.53
CA LYS A 43 -14.14 -9.14 -4.52
C LYS A 43 -12.64 -9.39 -4.49
N VAL A 44 -12.14 -10.09 -5.51
CA VAL A 44 -10.70 -10.13 -5.75
C VAL A 44 -10.26 -8.72 -6.14
N ASN A 45 -9.49 -8.05 -5.29
CA ASN A 45 -8.87 -6.77 -5.64
C ASN A 45 -7.92 -7.01 -6.84
N LEU A 46 -8.40 -6.68 -8.03
CA LEU A 46 -7.66 -6.89 -9.27
C LEU A 46 -6.46 -5.96 -9.35
N ILE A 47 -5.28 -6.58 -9.36
CA ILE A 47 -4.01 -5.91 -9.54
C ILE A 47 -3.92 -5.40 -10.99
N PRO A 48 -3.60 -4.12 -11.20
CA PRO A 48 -3.42 -3.55 -12.54
C PRO A 48 -2.40 -4.36 -13.36
N SER A 49 -2.63 -4.45 -14.66
CA SER A 49 -1.63 -5.04 -15.56
C SER A 49 -0.36 -4.19 -15.52
N PRO A 50 0.84 -4.80 -15.40
CA PRO A 50 2.08 -4.04 -15.37
C PRO A 50 2.29 -3.28 -16.69
N PRO A 51 2.90 -2.08 -16.65
CA PRO A 51 3.36 -1.42 -17.86
C PRO A 51 4.46 -2.24 -18.56
N PRO A 52 4.77 -1.96 -19.83
CA PRO A 52 5.96 -2.52 -20.48
C PRO A 52 7.20 -2.18 -19.66
N LEU A 53 8.19 -3.07 -19.65
CA LEU A 53 9.43 -2.83 -18.91
C LEU A 53 10.41 -1.99 -19.74
N PRO A 54 11.20 -1.10 -19.11
CA PRO A 54 12.08 -0.21 -19.86
C PRO A 54 13.19 -0.98 -20.55
N GLN A 55 13.54 -0.59 -21.78
CA GLN A 55 14.64 -1.19 -22.51
C GLN A 55 16.00 -0.82 -21.89
N GLY A 56 16.16 0.42 -21.43
CA GLY A 56 17.39 0.91 -20.78
C GLY A 56 17.53 0.57 -19.29
N LEU A 57 16.68 -0.30 -18.72
CA LEU A 57 16.77 -0.64 -17.30
C LEU A 57 18.01 -1.48 -17.01
N MET A 58 19.02 -0.86 -16.41
CA MET A 58 20.19 -1.55 -15.86
C MET A 58 19.99 -1.85 -14.39
N PHE A 59 20.12 -3.12 -14.02
CA PHE A 59 20.15 -3.53 -12.61
C PHE A 59 21.58 -3.36 -12.09
N SER A 60 21.76 -2.48 -11.09
CA SER A 60 23.06 -2.30 -10.49
C SER A 60 23.48 -3.58 -9.76
N ARG A 61 24.72 -4.04 -10.02
CA ARG A 61 25.34 -5.07 -9.18
C ARG A 61 25.63 -4.41 -7.84
N ARG A 62 24.88 -4.77 -6.81
CA ARG A 62 25.18 -4.33 -5.44
C ARG A 62 26.14 -5.34 -4.82
N PRO A 63 27.31 -4.92 -4.31
CA PRO A 63 28.20 -5.84 -3.61
C PRO A 63 27.46 -6.46 -2.42
N ALA A 64 27.70 -7.75 -2.18
CA ALA A 64 27.02 -8.52 -1.14
C ALA A 64 27.21 -7.92 0.27
N SER A 65 28.27 -7.12 0.49
CA SER A 65 28.55 -6.38 1.71
C SER A 65 27.58 -5.23 2.02
N ILE A 66 26.81 -4.75 1.02
CA ILE A 66 25.75 -3.74 1.18
C ILE A 66 24.37 -4.40 1.41
N GLU A 67 24.32 -5.72 1.62
CA GLU A 67 23.16 -6.31 2.27
C GLU A 67 23.00 -5.64 3.64
N ASN A 68 21.97 -4.80 3.76
CA ASN A 68 21.54 -4.22 5.02
C ASN A 68 21.02 -5.37 5.90
N LYS A 69 21.91 -6.24 6.40
CA LYS A 69 21.62 -7.08 7.54
C LYS A 69 21.24 -6.11 8.64
N PRO A 70 20.02 -6.21 9.20
CA PRO A 70 19.59 -5.28 10.21
C PRO A 70 20.60 -5.35 11.37
N LYS A 71 21.36 -4.27 11.57
CA LYS A 71 22.44 -4.18 12.59
C LYS A 71 21.96 -4.48 14.01
N ASN A 72 20.65 -4.48 14.23
CA ASN A 72 20.01 -5.02 15.42
C ASN A 72 19.13 -6.20 15.02
N LYS A 73 19.21 -7.31 15.77
CA LYS A 73 18.26 -8.44 15.76
C LYS A 73 16.83 -8.01 16.17
N LYS A 74 16.33 -6.86 15.72
CA LYS A 74 14.92 -6.49 15.85
C LYS A 74 14.13 -7.58 15.13
N LYS A 75 13.36 -8.33 15.93
CA LYS A 75 12.51 -9.44 15.50
C LYS A 75 11.85 -9.09 14.16
N LEU A 76 12.23 -9.82 13.12
CA LEU A 76 11.70 -9.62 11.79
C LEU A 76 10.16 -9.71 11.87
N LYS A 77 9.46 -8.70 11.36
CA LYS A 77 7.99 -8.69 11.38
C LYS A 77 7.46 -9.96 10.67
N PRO A 78 6.37 -10.58 11.14
CA PRO A 78 5.66 -11.59 10.38
C PRO A 78 5.31 -11.06 8.98
N SER A 79 5.40 -11.91 7.95
CA SER A 79 5.15 -11.50 6.55
C SER A 79 3.80 -10.83 6.38
N ARG A 80 2.78 -11.30 7.11
CA ARG A 80 1.43 -10.72 7.17
C ARG A 80 1.41 -9.29 7.70
N HIS A 81 2.06 -9.04 8.83
CA HIS A 81 2.14 -7.69 9.41
C HIS A 81 2.90 -6.76 8.46
N LEU A 82 4.00 -7.24 7.89
CA LEU A 82 4.79 -6.45 6.95
C LEU A 82 3.99 -6.11 5.68
N TYR A 83 3.23 -7.06 5.15
CA TYR A 83 2.33 -6.86 4.02
C TYR A 83 1.28 -5.79 4.33
N PHE A 84 0.52 -5.98 5.41
CA PHE A 84 -0.54 -5.07 5.84
C PHE A 84 -0.02 -3.64 6.04
N LEU A 85 1.05 -3.48 6.83
CA LEU A 85 1.62 -2.17 7.13
C LEU A 85 2.12 -1.47 5.87
N THR A 86 2.72 -2.22 4.94
CA THR A 86 3.17 -1.67 3.66
C THR A 86 1.98 -1.23 2.81
N LEU A 87 0.94 -2.06 2.70
CA LEU A 87 -0.27 -1.74 1.94
C LEU A 87 -1.00 -0.53 2.52
N PHE A 88 -1.11 -0.44 3.84
CA PHE A 88 -1.68 0.70 4.55
C PHE A 88 -0.91 1.99 4.27
N GLU A 89 0.42 1.96 4.37
CA GLU A 89 1.26 3.10 4.02
C GLU A 89 1.09 3.53 2.56
N GLN A 90 0.99 2.56 1.64
CA GLN A 90 0.77 2.82 0.22
C GLN A 90 -0.58 3.45 -0.05
N TYR A 91 -1.64 2.94 0.58
CA TYR A 91 -2.99 3.49 0.50
C TYR A 91 -3.01 4.96 0.92
N GLN A 92 -2.39 5.30 2.05
CA GLN A 92 -2.29 6.69 2.51
C GLN A 92 -1.60 7.60 1.48
N LYS A 93 -0.56 7.09 0.79
CA LYS A 93 0.14 7.84 -0.26
C LYS A 93 -0.71 8.00 -1.52
N ILE A 94 -1.40 6.96 -1.97
CA ILE A 94 -2.22 6.99 -3.19
C ILE A 94 -3.47 7.85 -2.98
N LYS A 95 -4.12 7.78 -1.80
CA LYS A 95 -5.26 8.61 -1.42
C LYS A 95 -5.00 10.11 -1.52
N ALA A 96 -3.75 10.55 -1.35
CA ALA A 96 -3.41 11.97 -1.51
C ALA A 96 -3.58 12.47 -2.95
N TYR A 97 -3.60 11.58 -3.95
CA TYR A 97 -3.74 11.91 -5.37
C TYR A 97 -5.12 11.60 -5.93
N SER A 98 -6.06 11.05 -5.16
CA SER A 98 -7.42 10.78 -5.61
C SER A 98 -8.30 12.03 -5.60
N SER A 99 -9.28 12.13 -6.50
CA SER A 99 -10.29 13.19 -6.50
C SER A 99 -11.39 12.89 -5.47
N ALA A 100 -11.70 11.61 -5.27
CA ALA A 100 -12.76 11.16 -4.38
C ALA A 100 -12.43 11.33 -2.88
N THR A 101 -13.47 11.58 -2.09
CA THR A 101 -13.47 11.44 -0.63
C THR A 101 -13.45 9.95 -0.28
N LEU A 102 -12.24 9.41 -0.12
CA LEU A 102 -12.10 7.99 0.22
C LEU A 102 -12.41 7.73 1.71
N PRO A 103 -13.00 6.56 2.04
CA PRO A 103 -13.28 6.17 3.41
C PRO A 103 -12.06 6.26 4.33
N LYS A 104 -12.28 6.37 5.64
CA LYS A 104 -11.23 6.28 6.65
C LYS A 104 -11.28 4.90 7.29
N ILE A 105 -10.12 4.34 7.56
CA ILE A 105 -10.00 3.12 8.38
C ILE A 105 -9.93 3.61 9.81
N ASN A 106 -10.95 3.35 10.62
CA ASN A 106 -10.99 3.83 12.01
C ASN A 106 -10.48 2.75 12.98
N THR A 107 -10.71 1.49 12.65
CA THR A 107 -10.39 0.34 13.51
C THR A 107 -9.92 -0.83 12.67
N CYS A 108 -8.93 -1.56 13.17
CA CYS A 108 -8.40 -2.75 12.51
C CYS A 108 -8.02 -3.82 13.54
N PRO A 109 -8.97 -4.62 14.04
CA PRO A 109 -8.73 -5.54 15.16
C PRO A 109 -7.52 -6.46 14.97
N HIS A 110 -7.40 -7.09 13.80
CA HIS A 110 -6.28 -7.99 13.49
C HIS A 110 -4.90 -7.31 13.44
N PHE A 111 -4.84 -6.00 13.19
CA PHE A 111 -3.58 -5.27 13.01
C PHE A 111 -3.46 -4.02 13.89
N HIS A 112 -4.28 -3.91 14.94
CA HIS A 112 -4.31 -2.77 15.83
C HIS A 112 -2.95 -2.53 16.50
N THR A 113 -2.40 -3.56 17.15
CA THR A 113 -1.10 -3.50 17.81
C THR A 113 0.06 -3.22 16.83
N PRO A 114 0.16 -3.89 15.66
CA PRO A 114 1.13 -3.50 14.63
C PRO A 114 1.06 -2.04 14.18
N LEU A 115 -0.14 -1.48 14.01
CA LEU A 115 -0.33 -0.08 13.59
C LEU A 115 0.17 0.90 14.64
N LEU A 116 -0.20 0.68 15.91
CA LEU A 116 0.25 1.51 17.03
C LEU A 116 1.79 1.47 17.16
N LYS A 117 2.39 0.28 17.07
CA LYS A 117 3.86 0.11 17.19
C LYS A 117 4.67 0.84 16.12
N GLU A 118 4.12 1.02 14.92
CA GLU A 118 4.80 1.77 13.85
C GLU A 118 4.37 3.25 13.82
N GLY A 119 3.54 3.70 14.78
CA GLY A 119 3.12 5.10 14.90
C GLY A 119 2.17 5.55 13.79
N PHE A 120 1.51 4.62 13.10
CA PHE A 120 0.53 4.98 12.08
C PHE A 120 -0.71 5.59 12.73
N LYS A 121 -1.02 6.84 12.38
CA LYS A 121 -2.29 7.47 12.74
C LYS A 121 -3.32 7.16 11.65
N TYR A 122 -4.53 6.76 12.06
CA TYR A 122 -5.66 6.43 11.18
C TYR A 122 -6.14 7.62 10.33
N SER A 123 -5.92 8.84 10.81
CA SER A 123 -6.31 10.09 10.13
C SER A 123 -5.12 11.04 10.04
N GLN A 124 -4.47 11.07 8.88
CA GLN A 124 -3.77 12.27 8.42
C GLN A 124 -4.29 12.60 7.04
N SER A 125 -5.29 13.47 6.99
CA SER A 125 -5.69 14.13 5.75
C SER A 125 -4.53 15.03 5.32
N LYS A 126 -3.62 14.51 4.50
CA LYS A 126 -2.72 15.38 3.76
C LYS A 126 -3.55 16.09 2.69
N SER A 127 -3.25 17.37 2.45
CA SER A 127 -3.85 18.14 1.36
C SER A 127 -3.80 17.33 0.05
N LYS A 128 -4.92 17.37 -0.70
CA LYS A 128 -4.99 16.71 -2.01
C LYS A 128 -3.86 17.26 -2.88
N LYS A 129 -3.03 16.36 -3.40
CA LYS A 129 -1.91 16.71 -4.28
C LYS A 129 -2.44 16.88 -5.69
N LYS A 130 -2.22 18.05 -6.29
CA LYS A 130 -2.55 18.30 -7.70
C LYS A 130 -1.60 17.50 -8.58
N LEU A 131 -2.18 16.72 -9.49
CA LEU A 131 -1.45 16.08 -10.57
C LEU A 131 -1.25 17.08 -11.69
N ASN A 132 -0.04 17.16 -12.23
CA ASN A 132 0.24 17.98 -13.41
C ASN A 132 0.82 17.08 -14.49
N TYR A 133 0.01 16.86 -15.52
CA TYR A 133 0.27 16.11 -16.75
C TYR A 133 0.35 17.01 -17.99
N ALA A 134 0.65 18.30 -17.83
CA ALA A 134 0.75 19.24 -18.96
C ALA A 134 1.77 18.79 -20.01
N PHE A 135 2.83 18.10 -19.57
CA PHE A 135 3.87 17.50 -20.41
C PHE A 135 3.38 16.31 -21.25
N LEU A 136 2.26 15.66 -20.88
CA LEU A 136 1.74 14.52 -21.62
C LEU A 136 1.26 14.99 -23.01
N ASN A 137 1.50 14.17 -24.04
CA ASN A 137 1.11 14.44 -25.42
C ASN A 137 0.80 13.10 -26.11
N LYS A 138 0.22 13.14 -27.32
CA LYS A 138 -0.15 11.90 -28.03
C LYS A 138 1.07 11.05 -28.44
N LYS A 139 2.21 11.69 -28.78
CA LYS A 139 3.46 10.99 -29.16
C LYS A 139 3.97 10.08 -28.03
N HIS A 140 3.76 10.48 -26.77
CA HIS A 140 4.10 9.66 -25.61
C HIS A 140 3.33 8.33 -25.51
N PHE A 141 2.23 8.16 -26.24
CA PHE A 141 1.47 6.90 -26.24
C PHE A 141 2.07 5.83 -27.16
N GLU A 142 3.04 6.21 -27.99
CA GLU A 142 3.79 5.31 -28.88
C GLU A 142 5.18 5.00 -28.28
N ASP A 143 5.71 5.89 -27.43
CA ASP A 143 6.99 5.69 -26.76
C ASP A 143 6.91 4.66 -25.62
N LEU A 144 7.45 3.46 -25.87
CA LEU A 144 7.55 2.38 -24.88
C LEU A 144 8.33 2.78 -23.62
N ASN A 145 9.35 3.62 -23.73
CA ASN A 145 10.12 4.07 -22.57
C ASN A 145 9.28 5.00 -21.69
N PHE A 146 8.53 5.93 -22.29
CA PHE A 146 7.56 6.75 -21.57
C PHE A 146 6.50 5.88 -20.87
N LEU A 147 5.92 4.92 -21.58
CA LEU A 147 4.90 4.03 -21.03
C LEU A 147 5.44 3.17 -19.87
N SER A 148 6.72 2.77 -19.93
CA SER A 148 7.36 1.98 -18.87
C SER A 148 7.52 2.72 -17.53
N THR A 149 7.53 4.05 -17.59
CA THR A 149 7.66 4.95 -16.42
C THR A 149 6.34 5.58 -16.00
N SER A 150 5.24 5.22 -16.67
CA SER A 150 3.91 5.81 -16.46
C SER A 150 2.86 4.76 -16.06
N PRO A 151 3.07 4.02 -14.95
CA PRO A 151 2.14 2.97 -14.49
C PRO A 151 0.72 3.49 -14.21
N GLU A 152 0.54 4.78 -13.92
CA GLU A 152 -0.78 5.41 -13.81
C GLU A 152 -1.64 5.28 -15.08
N LEU A 153 -1.01 5.21 -16.26
CA LEU A 153 -1.71 5.04 -17.54
C LEU A 153 -2.24 3.62 -17.75
N TYR A 154 -1.76 2.67 -16.94
CA TYR A 154 -2.17 1.27 -16.97
C TYR A 154 -3.19 0.93 -15.89
N LEU A 155 -3.63 1.92 -15.11
CA LEU A 155 -4.69 1.73 -14.13
C LEU A 155 -6.02 1.44 -14.82
N PRO A 156 -6.80 0.47 -14.32
CA PRO A 156 -8.15 0.24 -14.80
C PRO A 156 -9.08 1.40 -14.45
N MET A 157 -10.02 1.66 -15.35
CA MET A 157 -11.06 2.68 -15.20
C MET A 157 -12.35 2.13 -14.59
N THR A 158 -12.30 0.90 -14.08
CA THR A 158 -13.40 0.22 -13.38
C THR A 158 -12.87 -0.54 -12.16
N GLU A 159 -13.77 -0.86 -11.23
CA GLU A 159 -13.41 -1.65 -10.04
C GLU A 159 -13.34 -3.15 -10.33
N LYS A 160 -14.19 -3.63 -11.24
CA LYS A 160 -14.43 -5.06 -11.49
C LYS A 160 -13.60 -5.64 -12.64
N SER A 161 -12.95 -4.82 -13.46
CA SER A 161 -12.19 -5.28 -14.62
C SER A 161 -10.80 -4.65 -14.67
N LYS A 162 -9.90 -5.30 -15.43
CA LYS A 162 -8.58 -4.74 -15.78
C LYS A 162 -8.63 -3.79 -16.97
N LYS A 163 -9.76 -3.73 -17.67
CA LYS A 163 -10.02 -2.89 -18.85
C LYS A 163 -11.33 -2.12 -18.68
N PRO A 164 -11.51 -0.99 -19.39
CA PRO A 164 -10.46 -0.27 -20.11
C PRO A 164 -9.42 0.33 -19.16
N LYS A 165 -8.19 0.55 -19.65
CA LYS A 165 -7.15 1.27 -18.93
C LYS A 165 -7.27 2.77 -19.18
N VAL A 166 -6.61 3.57 -18.36
CA VAL A 166 -6.50 5.01 -18.58
C VAL A 166 -6.00 5.33 -19.99
N ILE A 167 -4.94 4.66 -20.46
CA ILE A 167 -4.39 4.89 -21.81
C ILE A 167 -5.40 4.65 -22.93
N ASP A 168 -6.29 3.66 -22.75
CA ASP A 168 -7.30 3.32 -23.76
C ASP A 168 -8.35 4.45 -23.88
N ILE A 169 -8.66 5.11 -22.76
CA ILE A 169 -9.65 6.20 -22.71
C ILE A 169 -9.04 7.54 -23.14
N ILE A 170 -7.85 7.90 -22.64
CA ILE A 170 -7.27 9.23 -22.93
C ILE A 170 -6.89 9.40 -24.41
N LYS A 171 -6.68 8.29 -25.14
CA LYS A 171 -6.43 8.33 -26.59
C LYS A 171 -7.61 8.90 -27.38
N THR A 172 -8.83 8.76 -26.87
CA THR A 172 -10.06 9.22 -27.51
C THR A 172 -10.59 10.54 -26.93
N GLN A 173 -9.95 11.09 -25.91
CA GLN A 173 -10.38 12.29 -25.21
C GLN A 173 -9.45 13.48 -25.45
N ASP A 174 -10.00 14.68 -25.27
CA ASP A 174 -9.23 15.92 -25.30
C ASP A 174 -8.22 16.01 -24.15
N LYS A 175 -7.09 16.66 -24.43
CA LYS A 175 -5.94 16.76 -23.53
C LYS A 175 -6.31 17.38 -22.18
N GLU A 176 -7.28 18.29 -22.16
CA GLU A 176 -7.76 18.97 -20.95
C GLU A 176 -8.39 18.00 -19.94
N ILE A 177 -8.97 16.89 -20.43
CA ILE A 177 -9.68 15.90 -19.61
C ILE A 177 -8.70 14.88 -19.01
N TRP A 178 -7.51 14.70 -19.59
CA TRP A 178 -6.56 13.66 -19.17
C TRP A 178 -6.21 13.66 -17.67
N PRO A 179 -5.92 14.80 -17.02
CA PRO A 179 -5.65 14.82 -15.59
C PRO A 179 -6.83 14.29 -14.76
N LEU A 180 -8.07 14.63 -15.14
CA LEU A 180 -9.29 14.17 -14.47
C LEU A 180 -9.47 12.66 -14.65
N THR A 181 -9.22 12.13 -15.85
CA THR A 181 -9.29 10.69 -16.15
C THR A 181 -8.27 9.91 -15.33
N ILE A 182 -7.03 10.37 -15.24
CA ILE A 182 -5.99 9.74 -14.41
C ILE A 182 -6.38 9.80 -12.92
N GLN A 183 -6.89 10.94 -12.46
CA GLN A 183 -7.30 11.13 -11.07
C GLN A 183 -8.50 10.23 -10.68
N LYS A 184 -9.43 10.01 -11.61
CA LYS A 184 -10.54 9.05 -11.46
C LYS A 184 -10.02 7.62 -11.34
N ALA A 185 -9.07 7.21 -12.18
CA ALA A 185 -8.44 5.89 -12.09
C ALA A 185 -7.72 5.66 -10.75
N LEU A 186 -6.99 6.68 -10.27
CA LEU A 186 -6.36 6.65 -8.95
C LEU A 186 -7.38 6.51 -7.83
N SER A 187 -8.55 7.12 -7.98
CA SER A 187 -9.65 6.99 -7.01
C SER A 187 -10.19 5.56 -6.96
N TYR A 188 -10.45 4.92 -8.12
CA TYR A 188 -10.83 3.50 -8.17
C TYR A 188 -9.75 2.59 -7.57
N HIS A 189 -8.48 2.82 -7.92
CA HIS A 189 -7.38 2.01 -7.41
C HIS A 189 -7.19 2.15 -5.90
N ALA A 190 -7.31 3.38 -5.38
CA ALA A 190 -7.26 3.62 -3.95
C ALA A 190 -8.46 3.01 -3.21
N PHE A 191 -9.66 3.03 -3.80
CA PHE A 191 -10.83 2.37 -3.23
C PHE A 191 -10.67 0.85 -3.17
N LYS A 192 -10.18 0.23 -4.25
CA LYS A 192 -9.84 -1.21 -4.25
C LYS A 192 -8.80 -1.56 -3.19
N THR A 193 -7.76 -0.73 -3.06
CA THR A 193 -6.74 -0.88 -2.02
C THR A 193 -7.34 -0.76 -0.61
N PHE A 194 -8.27 0.19 -0.41
CA PHE A 194 -9.01 0.31 0.85
C PHE A 194 -9.83 -0.95 1.15
N ARG A 195 -10.57 -1.50 0.17
CA ARG A 195 -11.35 -2.74 0.34
C ARG A 195 -10.48 -3.92 0.73
N GLU A 196 -9.29 -4.03 0.16
CA GLU A 196 -8.35 -5.06 0.59
C GLU A 196 -7.88 -4.85 2.03
N ILE A 197 -7.59 -3.60 2.43
CA ILE A 197 -7.20 -3.30 3.81
C ILE A 197 -8.34 -3.60 4.78
N GLU A 198 -9.57 -3.26 4.42
CA GLU A 198 -10.78 -3.59 5.19
C GLU A 198 -10.94 -5.10 5.38
N GLN A 199 -10.78 -5.87 4.30
CA GLN A 199 -10.80 -7.34 4.36
C GLN A 199 -9.70 -7.88 5.29
N LEU A 200 -8.47 -7.36 5.20
CA LEU A 200 -7.39 -7.71 6.11
C LEU A 200 -7.74 -7.35 7.55
N CYS A 201 -8.36 -6.20 7.80
CA CYS A 201 -8.75 -5.79 9.15
C CYS A 201 -9.82 -6.70 9.77
N GLN A 202 -10.73 -7.24 8.96
CA GLN A 202 -11.83 -8.09 9.41
C GLN A 202 -11.44 -9.57 9.54
N VAL A 203 -10.68 -10.10 8.58
CA VAL A 203 -10.41 -11.55 8.47
C VAL A 203 -8.92 -11.89 8.65
N GLY A 204 -8.04 -10.89 8.65
CA GLY A 204 -6.59 -11.07 8.77
C GLY A 204 -5.90 -11.55 7.48
N LYS A 205 -6.64 -11.80 6.40
CA LYS A 205 -6.13 -12.33 5.13
C LYS A 205 -6.87 -11.74 3.93
N SER A 206 -6.20 -11.71 2.78
CA SER A 206 -6.75 -11.35 1.46
C SER A 206 -6.17 -12.29 0.40
N THR A 207 -6.85 -12.41 -0.74
CA THR A 207 -6.34 -13.18 -1.89
C THR A 207 -4.97 -12.66 -2.36
N ASN A 208 -4.80 -11.34 -2.38
CA ASN A 208 -3.54 -10.71 -2.77
C ASN A 208 -2.43 -10.90 -1.74
N TYR A 209 -2.75 -11.02 -0.44
CA TYR A 209 -1.80 -11.45 0.57
C TYR A 209 -1.31 -12.87 0.32
N TYR A 210 -2.20 -13.80 -0.04
CA TYR A 210 -1.78 -15.16 -0.41
C TYR A 210 -0.92 -15.18 -1.67
N ASN A 211 -1.27 -14.42 -2.70
CA ASN A 211 -0.42 -14.27 -3.90
C ASN A 211 0.99 -13.78 -3.55
N PHE A 212 1.09 -12.78 -2.65
CA PHE A 212 2.37 -12.28 -2.15
C PHE A 212 3.12 -13.34 -1.34
N GLN A 213 2.44 -14.06 -0.45
CA GLN A 213 3.04 -15.10 0.39
C GLN A 213 3.56 -16.27 -0.46
N ASN A 214 2.78 -16.73 -1.43
CA ASN A 214 3.17 -17.79 -2.35
C ASN A 214 4.42 -17.38 -3.13
N LEU A 215 4.44 -16.17 -3.70
CA LEU A 215 5.63 -15.66 -4.39
C LEU A 215 6.85 -15.58 -3.45
N LEU A 216 6.67 -15.09 -2.23
CA LEU A 216 7.74 -15.03 -1.24
C LEU A 216 8.30 -16.42 -0.95
N THR A 217 7.45 -17.41 -0.71
CA THR A 217 7.86 -18.79 -0.45
C THR A 217 8.59 -19.39 -1.65
N THR A 218 8.10 -19.19 -2.87
CA THR A 218 8.78 -19.66 -4.09
C THR A 218 10.18 -19.06 -4.23
N ILE A 219 10.32 -17.75 -4.04
CA ILE A 219 11.62 -17.08 -4.11
C ILE A 219 12.57 -17.58 -3.02
N GLN A 220 12.07 -17.78 -1.80
CA GLN A 220 12.89 -18.26 -0.69
C GLN A 220 13.40 -19.68 -0.91
N LYS A 221 12.56 -20.56 -1.48
CA LYS A 221 12.92 -21.94 -1.82
C LYS A 221 13.84 -22.04 -3.04
N SER A 222 13.74 -21.12 -3.99
CA SER A 222 14.63 -21.09 -5.15
C SER A 222 16.07 -20.77 -4.70
N LYS A 223 16.98 -21.74 -4.85
CA LYS A 223 18.40 -21.60 -4.50
C LYS A 223 19.15 -20.82 -5.58
N ASN A 224 18.80 -19.54 -5.77
CA ASN A 224 19.40 -18.53 -6.68
C ASN A 224 18.72 -18.28 -8.04
N GLU A 225 17.46 -18.66 -8.24
CA GLU A 225 16.79 -18.42 -9.53
C GLU A 225 16.16 -17.01 -9.62
N PHE A 226 15.91 -16.36 -8.48
CA PHE A 226 15.30 -15.03 -8.45
C PHE A 226 16.32 -13.89 -8.57
N LYS A 227 17.14 -13.94 -9.63
CA LYS A 227 18.15 -12.92 -9.98
C LYS A 227 17.51 -11.69 -10.66
N PRO A 228 18.21 -10.54 -10.73
CA PRO A 228 17.72 -9.38 -11.46
C PRO A 228 17.45 -9.72 -12.92
N SER A 229 16.21 -9.61 -13.35
CA SER A 229 15.81 -9.80 -14.75
C SER A 229 14.48 -9.10 -15.03
N ARG A 230 14.22 -8.79 -16.30
CA ARG A 230 12.93 -8.23 -16.71
C ARG A 230 11.77 -9.19 -16.38
N LYS A 231 11.96 -10.50 -16.60
CA LYS A 231 10.96 -11.53 -16.25
C LYS A 231 10.64 -11.52 -14.76
N ASN A 232 11.65 -11.51 -13.90
CA ASN A 232 11.46 -11.51 -12.44
C ASN A 232 10.87 -10.19 -11.94
N LEU A 233 11.22 -9.06 -12.54
CA LEU A 233 10.59 -7.77 -12.25
C LEU A 233 9.10 -7.78 -12.63
N ALA A 234 8.75 -8.30 -13.80
CA ALA A 234 7.36 -8.44 -14.21
C ALA A 234 6.57 -9.32 -13.23
N ILE A 235 7.18 -10.40 -12.71
CA ILE A 235 6.57 -11.24 -11.67
C ILE A 235 6.33 -10.44 -10.38
N LEU A 236 7.29 -9.64 -9.92
CA LEU A 236 7.09 -8.77 -8.75
C LEU A 236 5.92 -7.82 -8.95
N LEU A 237 5.86 -7.13 -10.09
CA LEU A 237 4.83 -6.14 -10.41
C LEU A 237 3.41 -6.73 -10.53
N LYS A 238 3.28 -8.06 -10.64
CA LYS A 238 1.98 -8.75 -10.54
C LYS A 238 1.43 -8.81 -9.12
N THR A 239 2.16 -8.32 -8.11
CA THR A 239 1.68 -8.23 -6.72
C THR A 239 1.26 -6.80 -6.38
N THR A 240 0.24 -6.65 -5.52
CA THR A 240 -0.29 -5.35 -5.10
C THR A 240 0.79 -4.44 -4.54
N ILE A 241 1.67 -4.99 -3.70
CA ILE A 241 2.72 -4.22 -3.02
C ILE A 241 3.68 -3.59 -4.03
N PHE A 242 4.20 -4.37 -4.99
CA PHE A 242 5.19 -3.85 -5.95
C PHE A 242 4.54 -3.01 -7.05
N SER A 243 3.32 -3.35 -7.48
CA SER A 243 2.52 -2.50 -8.38
C SER A 243 2.29 -1.11 -7.77
N ASN A 244 1.88 -1.05 -6.51
CA ASN A 244 1.73 0.20 -5.77
C ASN A 244 3.05 0.94 -5.57
N MET A 245 4.17 0.24 -5.39
CA MET A 245 5.49 0.88 -5.32
C MET A 245 5.84 1.57 -6.64
N ALA A 246 5.57 0.94 -7.79
CA ALA A 246 5.78 1.54 -9.10
C ALA A 246 4.91 2.80 -9.26
N LEU A 247 3.61 2.67 -8.98
CA LEU A 247 2.65 3.77 -9.05
C LEU A 247 3.05 4.94 -8.16
N ILE A 248 3.35 4.71 -6.88
CA ILE A 248 3.77 5.78 -5.97
C ILE A 248 5.08 6.42 -6.44
N SER A 249 5.97 5.66 -7.06
CA SER A 249 7.23 6.19 -7.58
C SER A 249 7.02 7.11 -8.77
N SER A 250 6.04 6.83 -9.65
CA SER A 250 5.72 7.71 -10.79
C SER A 250 4.95 8.97 -10.39
N LEU A 251 4.11 8.89 -9.35
CA LEU A 251 3.33 10.03 -8.82
C LEU A 251 4.19 11.02 -8.01
N ARG A 252 5.31 10.55 -7.46
CA ARG A 252 6.26 11.42 -6.73
C ARG A 252 7.17 12.08 -7.75
N LYS A 253 6.80 13.29 -8.20
CA LYS A 253 7.72 14.20 -8.90
C LYS A 253 9.03 14.31 -8.11
N LYS A 254 10.16 14.52 -8.79
CA LYS A 254 11.41 14.96 -8.17
C LYS A 254 11.10 16.22 -7.35
N GLU A 255 10.85 16.06 -6.05
CA GLU A 255 11.13 17.12 -5.10
C GLU A 255 12.63 17.36 -5.24
N LEU A 256 12.99 18.35 -6.06
CA LEU A 256 14.34 18.84 -6.34
C LEU A 256 15.00 19.47 -5.11
N SER A 257 14.38 19.36 -3.93
CA SER A 257 15.05 19.53 -2.66
C SER A 257 16.25 18.58 -2.65
N ARG A 258 17.44 19.16 -2.68
CA ARG A 258 18.73 18.52 -2.40
C ARG A 258 18.74 18.02 -0.95
N THR A 259 17.87 17.07 -0.61
CA THR A 259 17.97 16.36 0.65
C THR A 259 19.18 15.43 0.51
N PRO A 260 20.17 15.53 1.41
CA PRO A 260 21.27 14.59 1.48
C PRO A 260 20.78 13.15 1.35
N ALA A 261 21.52 12.28 0.68
CA ALA A 261 21.12 10.88 0.52
C ALA A 261 20.87 10.17 1.87
N SER A 262 21.51 10.65 2.95
CA SER A 262 21.29 10.24 4.34
C SER A 262 19.90 10.59 4.89
N LEU A 263 19.23 11.60 4.33
CA LEU A 263 17.89 12.08 4.73
C LEU A 263 16.77 11.57 3.80
N LYS A 264 17.09 10.93 2.66
CA LYS A 264 16.10 10.22 1.84
C LYS A 264 15.62 8.98 2.58
N LYS A 265 14.63 9.15 3.43
CA LYS A 265 13.98 8.08 4.22
C LYS A 265 13.14 7.20 3.29
N ASP A 266 13.79 6.35 2.50
CA ASP A 266 13.14 5.16 1.95
C ASP A 266 12.51 4.43 3.13
N THR A 267 11.21 4.13 3.03
CA THR A 267 10.46 3.74 4.22
C THR A 267 10.97 2.39 4.70
N LYS A 268 11.16 2.28 6.02
CA LYS A 268 11.69 1.07 6.67
C LYS A 268 10.97 -0.19 6.19
N LEU A 269 9.67 -0.10 5.93
CA LEU A 269 8.83 -1.18 5.40
C LEU A 269 9.22 -1.59 3.98
N LYS A 270 9.44 -0.64 3.06
CA LYS A 270 9.90 -0.90 1.69
C LYS A 270 11.24 -1.66 1.70
N LYS A 271 12.21 -1.21 2.50
CA LYS A 271 13.50 -1.90 2.63
C LYS A 271 13.33 -3.34 3.15
N GLN A 272 12.45 -3.54 4.13
CA GLN A 272 12.14 -4.86 4.67
C GLN A 272 11.47 -5.80 3.65
N ILE A 273 10.52 -5.29 2.84
CA ILE A 273 9.88 -6.07 1.77
C ILE A 273 10.91 -6.50 0.73
N LEU A 274 11.73 -5.56 0.23
CA LEU A 274 12.72 -5.85 -0.80
C LEU A 274 13.78 -6.85 -0.33
N SER A 275 14.27 -6.68 0.90
CA SER A 275 15.23 -7.60 1.51
C SER A 275 14.63 -9.00 1.69
N ARG A 276 13.40 -9.08 2.22
CA ARG A 276 12.72 -10.37 2.44
C ARG A 276 12.41 -11.12 1.15
N MET A 277 12.14 -10.40 0.08
CA MET A 277 11.91 -10.94 -1.27
C MET A 277 13.21 -11.22 -2.03
N LYS A 278 14.40 -11.10 -1.40
CA LYS A 278 15.71 -11.21 -2.06
C LYS A 278 15.80 -10.34 -3.34
N ALA A 279 15.10 -9.21 -3.36
CA ALA A 279 14.95 -8.34 -4.52
C ALA A 279 15.40 -6.88 -4.27
N PRO A 280 16.55 -6.61 -3.61
CA PRO A 280 17.02 -5.23 -3.43
C PRO A 280 17.30 -4.52 -4.75
N TRP A 281 17.62 -5.27 -5.81
CA TRP A 281 17.81 -4.80 -7.18
C TRP A 281 16.54 -4.17 -7.80
N ALA A 282 15.35 -4.55 -7.34
CA ALA A 282 14.10 -3.97 -7.85
C ALA A 282 13.95 -2.48 -7.49
N GLN A 283 14.72 -1.99 -6.51
CA GLN A 283 14.83 -0.56 -6.21
C GLN A 283 15.26 0.26 -7.43
N ASP A 284 16.11 -0.30 -8.29
CA ASP A 284 16.66 0.42 -9.44
C ASP A 284 15.55 0.74 -10.45
N TYR A 285 14.58 -0.16 -10.62
CA TYR A 285 13.36 0.11 -11.40
C TYR A 285 12.53 1.23 -10.79
N PHE A 286 12.27 1.21 -9.48
CA PHE A 286 11.49 2.29 -8.84
C PHE A 286 12.20 3.64 -8.91
N ASN A 287 13.53 3.65 -8.84
CA ASN A 287 14.34 4.84 -9.06
C ASN A 287 14.26 5.31 -10.51
N PHE A 288 14.28 4.39 -11.48
CA PHE A 288 14.12 4.68 -12.91
C PHE A 288 12.75 5.32 -13.19
N VAL A 289 11.66 4.74 -12.69
CA VAL A 289 10.30 5.30 -12.80
C VAL A 289 10.20 6.70 -12.21
N LYS A 290 10.86 6.95 -11.07
CA LYS A 290 10.87 8.27 -10.41
C LYS A 290 11.65 9.35 -11.19
N ARG A 291 12.53 8.96 -12.13
CA ARG A 291 13.40 9.92 -12.84
C ARG A 291 12.70 10.68 -13.96
N ARG A 292 11.53 10.21 -14.41
CA ARG A 292 10.61 10.93 -15.31
C ARG A 292 10.29 12.31 -14.76
#